data_AF-A0A956QUJ4-F1
#
_entry.id   AF-A0A956QUJ4-F1
#
_cell.length_a   1.000
_cell.length_b   1.000
_cell.length_c   1.000
_cell.angle_alpha   90.00
_cell.angle_beta   90.00
_cell.angle_gamma   90.00
#
_symmetry.space_group_name_H-M   'P 1'
#
loop_
_entity.id
_entity.type
_entity.pdbx_description
1 polymer ?
#
loop_
_entity_poly.entity_id
_entity_poly.type
_entity_poly.pdbx_seq_one_letter_code
_entity_poly.pdbx_strand_id
1 'polypeptide(L)'
;MAETEALLNALSKTIRKRREELGLSQTELAERAGLHRTYICNIERGTQNLSLESLNNIARSLDIPVARLIGEAEEAAEEKSGLIRILLIEDNPADVFVFKRCLKNSSHRTSLSVVDSGLKAFELIRKVGDKPRTSLAEIVFLDLNLPGKSGHDLLKAFKQNESLRHIPVVILTTSSNPQDVKKTYGSYANSYLSKPVDPAEFERSINSVLDYWFGTSALPSPD
;
A
#
# COMPACT_ATOMS: atom_id res chain seq x y z
N MET A 1 -6.86 -2.84 -16.89
CA MET A 1 -7.38 -3.76 -15.84
C MET A 1 -7.24 -3.16 -14.44
N ALA A 2 -6.06 -2.68 -14.04
CA ALA A 2 -5.84 -2.06 -12.72
C ALA A 2 -6.72 -0.82 -12.45
N GLU A 3 -6.90 0.06 -13.43
CA GLU A 3 -7.76 1.26 -13.28
C GLU A 3 -9.24 0.91 -13.05
N THR A 4 -9.76 -0.09 -13.77
CA THR A 4 -11.13 -0.57 -13.60
C THR A 4 -11.35 -1.21 -12.22
N GLU A 5 -10.37 -1.96 -11.73
CA GLU A 5 -10.41 -2.57 -10.39
C GLU A 5 -10.28 -1.53 -9.28
N ALA A 6 -9.49 -0.47 -9.49
CA ALA A 6 -9.37 0.65 -8.56
C ALA A 6 -10.69 1.41 -8.44
N LEU A 7 -11.35 1.71 -9.57
CA LEU A 7 -12.65 2.38 -9.59
C LEU A 7 -13.75 1.54 -8.93
N LEU A 8 -13.81 0.23 -9.21
CA LEU A 8 -14.75 -0.68 -8.55
C LEU A 8 -14.57 -0.70 -7.03
N ASN A 9 -13.32 -0.81 -6.56
CA ASN A 9 -13.01 -0.76 -5.14
C ASN A 9 -13.35 0.59 -4.49
N ALA A 10 -13.16 1.70 -5.22
CA ALA A 10 -13.53 3.03 -4.76
C ALA A 10 -15.05 3.14 -4.65
N LEU A 11 -15.80 2.73 -5.67
CA LEU A 11 -17.27 2.68 -5.67
C LEU A 11 -17.81 1.89 -4.47
N SER A 12 -17.30 0.69 -4.21
CA SER A 12 -17.69 -0.13 -3.06
C SER A 12 -17.54 0.61 -1.72
N LYS A 13 -16.44 1.34 -1.55
CA LYS A 13 -16.16 2.12 -0.33
C LYS A 13 -17.01 3.37 -0.24
N THR A 14 -17.22 4.08 -1.35
CA THR A 14 -18.06 5.28 -1.41
C THR A 14 -19.51 4.93 -1.09
N ILE A 15 -20.05 3.85 -1.65
CA ILE A 15 -21.39 3.32 -1.33
C ILE A 15 -21.50 3.04 0.17
N ARG A 16 -20.54 2.30 0.73
CA ARG A 16 -20.52 1.97 2.17
C ARG A 16 -20.47 3.22 3.04
N LYS A 17 -19.57 4.16 2.74
CA LYS A 17 -19.41 5.41 3.48
C LYS A 17 -20.70 6.22 3.49
N ARG A 18 -21.33 6.41 2.33
CA ARG A 18 -22.60 7.14 2.19
C ARG A 18 -23.73 6.46 2.95
N ARG A 19 -23.84 5.13 2.86
CA ARG A 19 -24.82 4.36 3.63
C ARG A 19 -24.67 4.61 5.14
N GLU A 20 -23.43 4.57 5.64
CA GLU A 20 -23.12 4.80 7.06
C GLU A 20 -23.40 6.25 7.48
N GLU A 21 -23.11 7.25 6.63
CA GLU A 21 -23.44 8.67 6.87
C GLU A 21 -24.96 8.92 6.98
N LEU A 22 -25.77 8.17 6.23
CA LEU A 22 -27.23 8.21 6.30
C LEU A 22 -27.80 7.36 7.46
N GLY A 23 -26.94 6.69 8.23
CA GLY A 23 -27.36 5.82 9.34
C GLY A 23 -28.08 4.54 8.90
N LEU A 24 -27.94 4.14 7.63
CA LEU A 24 -28.64 2.98 7.07
C LEU A 24 -27.87 1.68 7.33
N SER A 25 -28.59 0.63 7.69
CA SER A 25 -28.09 -0.74 7.64
C SER A 25 -28.00 -1.27 6.20
N GLN A 26 -27.21 -2.32 5.99
CA GLN A 26 -27.14 -3.00 4.69
C GLN A 26 -28.51 -3.55 4.25
N THR A 27 -29.35 -3.95 5.21
CA THR A 27 -30.71 -4.45 4.94
C THR A 27 -31.60 -3.32 4.44
N GLU A 28 -31.60 -2.17 5.10
CA GLU A 28 -32.43 -1.02 4.70
C GLU A 28 -32.00 -0.47 3.33
N LEU A 29 -30.70 -0.41 3.04
CA LEU A 29 -30.23 -0.04 1.71
C LEU A 29 -30.69 -1.03 0.65
N ALA A 30 -30.62 -2.33 0.95
CA ALA A 30 -31.04 -3.39 0.02
C ALA A 30 -32.55 -3.30 -0.28
N GLU A 31 -33.39 -3.13 0.75
CA GLU A 31 -34.82 -2.95 0.62
C GLU A 31 -35.17 -1.71 -0.23
N ARG A 32 -34.54 -0.56 0.06
CA ARG A 32 -34.74 0.68 -0.71
C ARG A 32 -34.32 0.54 -2.17
N ALA A 33 -33.28 -0.25 -2.45
CA ALA A 33 -32.74 -0.43 -3.80
C ALA A 33 -33.45 -1.55 -4.58
N GLY A 34 -34.38 -2.29 -3.95
CA GLY A 34 -34.99 -3.48 -4.55
C GLY A 34 -33.99 -4.61 -4.79
N LEU A 35 -32.95 -4.70 -3.96
CA LEU A 35 -31.85 -5.66 -4.07
C LEU A 35 -31.84 -6.60 -2.86
N HIS A 36 -31.19 -7.76 -3.01
CA HIS A 36 -31.00 -8.67 -1.88
C HIS A 36 -29.86 -8.17 -0.97
N ARG A 37 -30.01 -8.27 0.36
CA ARG A 37 -28.98 -7.86 1.33
C ARG A 37 -27.60 -8.44 1.04
N THR A 38 -27.52 -9.72 0.67
CA THR A 38 -26.25 -10.38 0.33
C THR A 38 -25.56 -9.72 -0.86
N TYR A 39 -26.33 -9.21 -1.82
CA TYR A 39 -25.78 -8.50 -2.97
C TYR A 39 -25.13 -7.18 -2.55
N ILE A 40 -25.79 -6.38 -1.71
CA ILE A 40 -25.19 -5.18 -1.09
C ILE A 40 -23.94 -5.53 -0.28
N CYS A 41 -23.98 -6.60 0.51
CA CYS A 41 -22.84 -7.05 1.30
C CYS A 41 -21.62 -7.37 0.42
N ASN A 42 -21.84 -8.06 -0.70
CA ASN A 42 -20.77 -8.42 -1.64
C ASN A 42 -20.25 -7.20 -2.42
N ILE A 43 -21.14 -6.26 -2.76
CA ILE A 43 -20.75 -4.96 -3.34
C ILE A 43 -19.82 -4.21 -2.40
N GLU A 44 -20.17 -4.04 -1.12
CA GLU A 44 -19.35 -3.29 -0.16
C GLU A 44 -18.02 -3.98 0.15
N ARG A 45 -17.92 -5.29 -0.09
CA ARG A 45 -16.68 -6.07 0.01
C ARG A 45 -15.82 -6.02 -1.26
N GLY A 46 -16.31 -5.42 -2.35
CA GLY A 46 -15.62 -5.36 -3.63
C GLY A 46 -15.56 -6.70 -4.37
N THR A 47 -16.42 -7.67 -4.01
CA THR A 47 -16.40 -9.02 -4.60
C THR A 47 -17.44 -9.22 -5.70
N GLN A 48 -18.22 -8.18 -6.01
CA GLN A 48 -19.34 -8.25 -6.94
C GLN A 48 -19.26 -7.12 -7.97
N ASN A 49 -19.42 -7.45 -9.25
CA ASN A 49 -19.62 -6.45 -10.30
C ASN A 49 -21.01 -5.83 -10.20
N LEU A 50 -21.10 -4.50 -10.31
CA LEU A 50 -22.36 -3.78 -10.36
C LEU A 50 -22.82 -3.61 -11.81
N SER A 51 -24.07 -3.98 -12.09
CA SER A 51 -24.74 -3.49 -13.29
C SER A 51 -25.08 -2.00 -13.16
N LEU A 52 -25.23 -1.30 -14.28
CA LEU A 52 -25.67 0.10 -14.30
C LEU A 52 -27.04 0.27 -13.61
N GLU A 53 -27.94 -0.70 -13.77
CA GLU A 53 -29.25 -0.71 -13.11
C GLU A 53 -29.13 -0.79 -11.59
N SER A 54 -28.32 -1.74 -11.09
CA SER A 54 -28.07 -1.87 -9.65
C SER A 54 -27.42 -0.61 -9.07
N LEU A 55 -26.44 -0.04 -9.78
CA LEU A 55 -25.76 1.17 -9.37
C LEU A 55 -26.72 2.36 -9.30
N ASN A 56 -27.62 2.50 -10.28
CA ASN A 56 -28.61 3.56 -10.31
C ASN A 56 -29.65 3.41 -9.18
N ASN A 57 -30.08 2.17 -8.90
CA ASN A 57 -30.98 1.90 -7.80
C ASN A 57 -30.34 2.24 -6.45
N ILE A 58 -29.09 1.82 -6.22
CA ILE A 58 -28.33 2.15 -5.01
C ILE A 58 -28.16 3.66 -4.87
N ALA A 59 -27.75 4.36 -5.93
CA ALA A 59 -27.55 5.82 -5.89
C ALA A 59 -28.85 6.55 -5.49
N ARG A 60 -29.99 6.17 -6.08
CA ARG A 60 -31.30 6.72 -5.70
C ARG A 60 -31.66 6.42 -4.25
N SER A 61 -31.39 5.21 -3.75
CA SER A 61 -31.66 4.84 -2.36
C SER A 61 -30.76 5.55 -1.34
N LEU A 62 -29.62 6.07 -1.79
CA LEU A 62 -28.70 6.93 -1.04
C LEU A 62 -29.00 8.42 -1.23
N ASP A 63 -30.12 8.78 -1.87
CA ASP A 63 -30.56 10.15 -2.12
C ASP A 63 -29.52 11.01 -2.88
N ILE A 64 -28.72 10.38 -3.77
CA ILE A 64 -27.72 11.07 -4.59
C ILE A 64 -27.84 10.69 -6.08
N PRO A 65 -27.53 11.62 -7.01
CA PRO A 65 -27.42 11.27 -8.41
C PRO A 65 -26.30 10.25 -8.65
N VAL A 66 -26.52 9.28 -9.54
CA VAL A 66 -25.49 8.29 -9.90
C VAL A 66 -24.19 8.93 -10.39
N ALA A 67 -24.29 10.05 -11.13
CA ALA A 67 -23.12 10.80 -11.57
C ALA A 67 -22.29 11.35 -10.40
N ARG A 68 -22.94 11.75 -9.29
CA ARG A 68 -22.23 12.21 -8.08
C ARG A 68 -21.55 11.05 -7.37
N LEU A 69 -22.22 9.89 -7.27
CA LEU A 69 -21.64 8.70 -6.67
C LEU A 69 -20.40 8.22 -7.45
N ILE A 70 -20.48 8.25 -8.78
CA ILE A 70 -19.35 7.91 -9.66
C ILE A 70 -18.25 8.96 -9.49
N GLY A 71 -18.55 10.26 -9.54
CA GLY A 71 -17.56 11.31 -9.36
C GLY A 71 -16.82 11.22 -8.01
N GLU A 72 -17.53 10.96 -6.92
CA GLU A 72 -16.91 10.76 -5.59
C GLU A 72 -16.03 9.49 -5.54
N ALA A 73 -16.38 8.45 -6.30
CA ALA A 73 -15.57 7.26 -6.42
C ALA A 73 -14.37 7.45 -7.35
N GLU A 74 -14.52 8.21 -8.44
CA GLU A 74 -13.43 8.61 -9.34
C GLU A 74 -12.43 9.49 -8.59
N GLU A 75 -12.88 10.51 -7.87
CA GLU A 75 -12.04 11.33 -6.99
C GLU A 75 -11.29 10.49 -5.95
N ALA A 76 -11.98 9.54 -5.30
CA ALA A 76 -11.35 8.65 -4.32
C ALA A 76 -10.39 7.62 -4.96
N ALA A 77 -10.65 7.22 -6.21
CA ALA A 77 -9.77 6.35 -6.98
C ALA A 77 -8.54 7.13 -7.47
N GLU A 78 -8.71 8.37 -7.93
CA GLU A 78 -7.65 9.29 -8.33
C GLU A 78 -6.80 9.73 -7.15
N GLU A 79 -7.38 9.98 -5.97
CA GLU A 79 -6.62 10.30 -4.76
C GLU A 79 -5.68 9.15 -4.35
N LYS A 80 -6.03 7.91 -4.73
CA LYS A 80 -5.18 6.72 -4.57
C LYS A 80 -4.31 6.40 -5.79
N SER A 81 -4.72 6.84 -6.97
CA SER A 81 -3.95 6.73 -8.20
C SER A 81 -2.77 7.69 -8.11
N GLY A 82 -1.55 7.18 -8.25
CA GLY A 82 -0.33 7.97 -8.03
C GLY A 82 0.13 8.06 -6.57
N LEU A 83 -0.47 7.30 -5.64
CA LEU A 83 0.17 7.04 -4.35
C LEU A 83 1.29 6.01 -4.51
N ILE A 84 2.50 6.41 -4.16
CA ILE A 84 3.63 5.49 -4.02
C ILE A 84 3.36 4.55 -2.84
N ARG A 85 3.26 3.25 -3.11
CA ARG A 85 3.09 2.21 -2.10
C ARG A 85 4.44 1.86 -1.47
N ILE A 86 4.61 2.23 -0.21
CA ILE A 86 5.83 1.98 0.56
C ILE A 86 5.55 0.87 1.58
N LEU A 87 6.42 -0.14 1.60
CA LEU A 87 6.47 -1.12 2.68
C LEU A 87 7.67 -0.82 3.58
N LEU A 88 7.41 -0.56 4.85
CA LEU A 88 8.44 -0.40 5.89
C LEU A 88 8.44 -1.63 6.79
N ILE A 89 9.61 -2.27 6.95
CA ILE A 89 9.83 -3.38 7.86
C ILE A 89 10.74 -2.88 8.99
N GLU A 90 10.13 -2.57 10.14
CA GLU A 90 10.73 -1.88 11.27
C GLU A 90 9.94 -2.21 12.55
N ASP A 91 10.60 -2.74 13.58
CA ASP A 91 9.96 -3.09 14.85
C ASP A 91 9.95 -1.94 15.87
N ASN A 92 10.83 -0.94 15.71
CA ASN A 92 10.91 0.19 16.62
C ASN A 92 9.79 1.22 16.32
N PRO A 93 8.80 1.41 17.22
CA PRO A 93 7.70 2.35 16.99
C PRO A 93 8.15 3.81 16.88
N ALA A 94 9.28 4.19 17.48
CA ALA A 94 9.83 5.54 17.37
C ALA A 94 10.36 5.81 15.96
N ASP A 95 11.09 4.86 15.38
CA ASP A 95 11.61 4.95 14.01
C ASP A 95 10.47 4.96 13.00
N VAL A 96 9.44 4.13 13.20
CA VAL A 96 8.20 4.15 12.40
C VAL A 96 7.53 5.53 12.47
N PHE A 97 7.48 6.14 13.65
CA PHE A 97 6.87 7.46 13.83
C PHE A 97 7.66 8.55 13.08
N VAL A 98 8.99 8.54 13.18
CA VAL A 98 9.86 9.48 12.44
C VAL A 98 9.68 9.29 10.94
N PHE A 99 9.72 8.05 10.45
CA PHE A 99 9.52 7.74 9.04
C PHE A 99 8.18 8.26 8.51
N LYS A 100 7.09 8.04 9.26
CA LYS A 100 5.76 8.57 8.92
C LYS A 100 5.74 10.09 8.84
N ARG A 101 6.49 10.78 9.70
CA ARG A 101 6.60 12.24 9.66
C ARG A 101 7.35 12.70 8.41
N CYS A 102 8.43 12.03 8.03
CA CYS A 102 9.17 12.32 6.80
C CYS A 102 8.27 12.22 5.57
N LEU A 103 7.45 11.17 5.48
CA LEU A 103 6.52 10.99 4.35
C LEU A 103 5.46 12.11 4.25
N LYS A 104 5.03 12.71 5.36
CA LYS A 104 4.08 13.83 5.34
C LYS A 104 4.66 15.11 4.76
N ASN A 105 5.98 15.27 4.84
CA ASN A 105 6.71 16.41 4.32
C ASN A 105 7.29 16.14 2.92
N SER A 106 7.04 14.96 2.35
CA SER A 106 7.49 14.60 1.01
C SER A 106 6.66 15.32 -0.05
N SER A 107 7.29 15.68 -1.16
CA SER A 107 6.62 16.15 -2.38
C SER A 107 5.78 15.04 -3.03
N HIS A 108 6.07 13.78 -2.71
CA HIS A 108 5.38 12.62 -3.25
C HIS A 108 4.18 12.25 -2.40
N ARG A 109 3.08 11.87 -3.05
CA ARG A 109 1.95 11.26 -2.36
C ARG A 109 2.26 9.80 -2.10
N THR A 110 2.16 9.35 -0.85
CA THR A 110 2.60 8.01 -0.44
C THR A 110 1.53 7.27 0.37
N SER A 111 1.54 5.93 0.27
CA SER A 111 0.77 5.04 1.12
C SER A 111 1.73 4.10 1.85
N LEU A 112 1.76 4.17 3.18
CA LEU A 112 2.69 3.39 4.00
C LEU A 112 2.02 2.16 4.62
N SER A 113 2.57 0.98 4.35
CA SER A 113 2.31 -0.25 5.10
C SER A 113 3.49 -0.56 6.01
N VAL A 114 3.24 -0.85 7.28
CA VAL A 114 4.28 -1.15 8.27
C VAL A 114 4.18 -2.61 8.72
N VAL A 115 5.32 -3.30 8.74
CA VAL A 115 5.47 -4.64 9.28
C VAL A 115 6.47 -4.60 10.43
N ASP A 116 5.99 -4.89 11.64
CA ASP A 116 6.71 -4.67 12.90
C ASP A 116 7.64 -5.82 13.33
N SER A 117 7.85 -6.82 12.49
CA SER A 117 8.69 -7.97 12.85
C SER A 117 9.08 -8.80 11.63
N GLY A 118 10.26 -9.42 11.71
CA GLY A 118 10.74 -10.28 10.63
C GLY A 118 9.86 -11.51 10.39
N LEU A 119 9.23 -12.07 11.43
CA LEU A 119 8.28 -13.19 11.28
C LEU A 119 7.08 -12.80 10.42
N LYS A 120 6.44 -11.66 10.70
CA LYS A 120 5.31 -11.16 9.90
C LYS A 120 5.74 -10.83 8.47
N ALA A 121 6.96 -10.34 8.26
CA ALA A 121 7.51 -10.08 6.94
C ALA A 121 7.68 -11.39 6.13
N PHE A 122 8.22 -12.45 6.74
CA PHE A 122 8.28 -13.77 6.09
C PHE A 122 6.89 -14.34 5.77
N GLU A 123 5.93 -14.20 6.69
CA GLU A 123 4.55 -14.60 6.42
C GLU A 123 3.92 -13.83 5.26
N LEU A 124 4.21 -12.53 5.15
CA LEU A 124 3.77 -11.69 4.06
C LEU A 124 4.33 -12.19 2.73
N ILE A 125 5.64 -12.44 2.65
CA ILE A 125 6.29 -13.01 1.45
C ILE A 125 5.65 -14.36 1.08
N ARG A 126 5.41 -15.24 2.07
CA ARG A 126 4.77 -16.54 1.84
C ARG A 126 3.33 -16.42 1.32
N LYS A 127 2.57 -15.44 1.80
CA LYS A 127 1.18 -15.18 1.38
C LYS A 127 1.07 -14.62 -0.04
N VAL A 128 2.11 -13.93 -0.52
CA VAL A 128 2.16 -13.47 -1.92
C VAL A 128 2.18 -14.68 -2.87
N GLY A 129 2.92 -15.74 -2.52
CA GLY A 129 3.06 -16.93 -3.37
C GLY A 129 3.66 -16.58 -4.74
N ASP A 130 3.24 -17.30 -5.79
CA ASP A 130 3.65 -17.07 -7.18
C ASP A 130 2.67 -16.16 -7.96
N LYS A 131 1.67 -15.59 -7.29
CA LYS A 131 0.74 -14.67 -7.96
C LYS A 131 1.35 -13.27 -7.98
N PRO A 132 1.52 -12.63 -9.15
CA PRO A 132 2.01 -11.26 -9.22
C PRO A 132 1.06 -10.36 -8.43
N ARG A 133 1.58 -9.82 -7.32
CA ARG A 133 0.89 -8.79 -6.54
C ARG A 133 1.60 -7.48 -6.76
N THR A 134 1.31 -6.89 -7.92
CA THR A 134 1.55 -5.48 -8.26
C THR A 134 1.12 -4.52 -7.14
N SER A 135 0.22 -4.97 -6.25
CA SER A 135 -0.33 -4.19 -5.15
C SER A 135 0.49 -4.18 -3.84
N LEU A 136 1.56 -4.97 -3.69
CA LEU A 136 2.24 -5.08 -2.38
C LEU A 136 2.96 -3.77 -2.00
N ALA A 137 3.92 -3.37 -2.84
CA ALA A 137 4.74 -2.18 -2.66
C ALA A 137 5.45 -1.85 -3.98
N GLU A 138 5.80 -0.58 -4.15
CA GLU A 138 6.66 -0.09 -5.22
C GLU A 138 8.09 0.15 -4.72
N ILE A 139 8.27 0.25 -3.39
CA ILE A 139 9.57 0.29 -2.74
C ILE A 139 9.47 -0.30 -1.33
N VAL A 140 10.50 -1.01 -0.89
CA VAL A 140 10.63 -1.56 0.45
C VAL A 140 11.75 -0.87 1.20
N PHE A 141 11.48 -0.40 2.41
CA PHE A 141 12.49 -0.02 3.39
C PHE A 141 12.59 -1.12 4.45
N LEU A 142 13.80 -1.63 4.68
CA LEU A 142 14.04 -2.78 5.55
C LEU A 142 15.14 -2.48 6.55
N ASP A 143 14.84 -2.60 7.85
CA ASP A 143 15.89 -2.70 8.87
C ASP A 143 16.48 -4.12 8.89
N LEU A 144 17.81 -4.18 9.04
CA LEU A 144 18.53 -5.43 9.24
C LEU A 144 18.43 -5.93 10.69
N ASN A 145 18.23 -5.02 11.65
CA ASN A 145 18.26 -5.27 13.09
C ASN A 145 16.90 -5.64 13.66
N LEU A 146 16.19 -6.58 13.03
CA LEU A 146 14.91 -7.07 13.52
C LEU A 146 15.09 -8.15 14.60
N PRO A 147 14.28 -8.16 15.67
CA PRO A 147 14.34 -9.21 16.68
C PRO A 147 13.90 -10.58 16.10
N GLY A 148 14.64 -11.63 16.47
CA GLY A 148 14.31 -13.04 16.21
C GLY A 148 14.57 -13.58 14.80
N LYS A 149 14.65 -12.73 13.77
CA LYS A 149 14.97 -13.13 12.38
C LYS A 149 15.96 -12.13 11.77
N SER A 150 16.93 -12.61 11.00
CA SER A 150 17.91 -11.73 10.36
C SER A 150 17.26 -10.96 9.20
N GLY A 151 17.37 -9.63 9.20
CA GLY A 151 16.91 -8.83 8.05
C GLY A 151 17.69 -9.13 6.76
N HIS A 152 18.92 -9.68 6.85
CA HIS A 152 19.61 -10.20 5.66
C HIS A 152 18.89 -11.40 5.03
N ASP A 153 18.30 -12.28 5.84
CA ASP A 153 17.56 -13.42 5.32
C ASP A 153 16.24 -12.97 4.68
N LEU A 154 15.61 -11.92 5.21
CA LEU A 154 14.46 -11.28 4.58
C LEU A 154 14.82 -10.67 3.23
N LEU A 155 15.92 -9.92 3.14
CA LEU A 155 16.39 -9.36 1.87
C LEU A 155 16.58 -10.47 0.82
N LYS A 156 17.24 -11.57 1.20
CA LYS A 156 17.40 -12.73 0.32
C LYS A 156 16.05 -13.32 -0.11
N ALA A 157 15.12 -13.47 0.83
CA ALA A 157 13.78 -13.99 0.52
C ALA A 157 13.00 -13.10 -0.45
N PHE A 158 13.08 -11.76 -0.30
CA PHE A 158 12.52 -10.81 -1.26
C PHE A 158 13.13 -11.00 -2.65
N LYS A 159 14.46 -11.11 -2.73
CA LYS A 159 15.19 -11.17 -4.01
C LYS A 159 15.16 -12.54 -4.68
N GLN A 160 14.84 -13.60 -3.94
CA GLN A 160 14.63 -14.95 -4.48
C GLN A 160 13.18 -15.20 -4.91
N ASN A 161 12.22 -14.42 -4.42
CA ASN A 161 10.82 -14.56 -4.81
C ASN A 161 10.58 -13.88 -6.17
N GLU A 162 10.10 -14.61 -7.17
CA GLU A 162 9.92 -14.09 -8.54
C GLU A 162 8.91 -12.95 -8.63
N SER A 163 7.85 -13.01 -7.82
CA SER A 163 6.82 -11.99 -7.75
C SER A 163 7.26 -10.72 -7.01
N LEU A 164 8.40 -10.73 -6.31
CA LEU A 164 8.85 -9.61 -5.47
C LEU A 164 10.23 -9.07 -5.85
N ARG A 165 11.08 -9.87 -6.53
CA ARG A 165 12.49 -9.55 -6.78
C ARG A 165 12.71 -8.23 -7.52
N HIS A 166 11.73 -7.83 -8.33
CA HIS A 166 11.73 -6.58 -9.10
C HIS A 166 11.54 -5.33 -8.22
N ILE A 167 10.93 -5.46 -7.04
CA ILE A 167 10.69 -4.33 -6.13
C ILE A 167 12.04 -3.87 -5.55
N PRO A 168 12.39 -2.57 -5.65
CA PRO A 168 13.57 -2.03 -5.00
C PRO A 168 13.50 -2.22 -3.47
N VAL A 169 14.56 -2.79 -2.90
CA VAL A 169 14.73 -2.94 -1.45
C VAL A 169 15.86 -2.02 -1.00
N VAL A 170 15.49 -1.01 -0.23
CA VAL A 170 16.38 -0.03 0.38
C VAL A 170 16.59 -0.42 1.83
N ILE A 171 17.84 -0.59 2.22
CA ILE A 171 18.20 -0.95 3.58
C ILE A 171 18.31 0.32 4.41
N LEU A 172 17.68 0.30 5.58
CA LEU A 172 17.66 1.41 6.51
C LEU A 172 17.98 0.88 7.91
N THR A 173 19.22 1.00 8.34
CA THR A 173 19.69 0.36 9.59
C THR A 173 20.71 1.21 10.33
N THR A 174 20.94 0.96 11.61
CA THR A 174 21.95 1.67 12.40
C THR A 174 23.38 1.19 12.15
N SER A 175 23.58 0.02 11.54
CA SER A 175 24.92 -0.48 11.21
C SER A 175 25.54 0.29 10.05
N SER A 176 26.73 0.84 10.28
CA SER A 176 27.60 1.44 9.27
C SER A 176 28.85 0.60 8.98
N ASN A 177 28.88 -0.66 9.46
CA ASN A 177 30.03 -1.54 9.29
C ASN A 177 30.25 -1.87 7.79
N PRO A 178 31.45 -1.61 7.23
CA PRO A 178 31.73 -1.89 5.82
C PRO A 178 31.48 -3.34 5.39
N GLN A 179 31.65 -4.31 6.31
CA GLN A 179 31.38 -5.72 6.01
C GLN A 179 29.87 -6.00 5.87
N ASP A 180 29.04 -5.37 6.69
CA ASP A 180 27.58 -5.48 6.60
C ASP A 180 27.09 -4.83 5.30
N VAL A 181 27.62 -3.65 4.96
CA VAL A 181 27.33 -2.98 3.68
C VAL A 181 27.67 -3.90 2.50
N LYS A 182 28.89 -4.46 2.47
CA LYS A 182 29.33 -5.37 1.39
C LYS A 182 28.46 -6.62 1.30
N LYS A 183 28.18 -7.26 2.43
CA LYS A 183 27.32 -8.46 2.51
C LYS A 183 25.90 -8.18 2.01
N THR A 184 25.38 -6.99 2.31
CA THR A 184 24.02 -6.58 1.96
C THR A 184 23.88 -6.30 0.47
N TYR A 185 24.83 -5.57 -0.13
CA TYR A 185 24.88 -5.41 -1.58
C TYR A 185 25.11 -6.75 -2.31
N GLY A 186 25.92 -7.64 -1.74
CA GLY A 186 26.08 -9.02 -2.24
C GLY A 186 24.78 -9.85 -2.19
N SER A 187 23.76 -9.39 -1.47
CA SER A 187 22.41 -9.98 -1.42
C SER A 187 21.39 -9.17 -2.24
N TYR A 188 21.86 -8.38 -3.21
CA TYR A 188 21.05 -7.60 -4.17
C TYR A 188 20.19 -6.47 -3.56
N ALA A 189 20.61 -5.89 -2.43
CA ALA A 189 20.03 -4.62 -1.99
C ALA A 189 20.21 -3.54 -3.06
N ASN A 190 19.20 -2.69 -3.25
CA ASN A 190 19.25 -1.61 -4.24
C ASN A 190 19.90 -0.34 -3.68
N SER A 191 19.85 -0.16 -2.36
CA SER A 191 20.54 0.92 -1.65
C SER A 191 20.73 0.55 -0.17
N TYR A 192 21.68 1.22 0.48
CA TYR A 192 21.99 1.06 1.89
C TYR A 192 22.13 2.43 2.55
N LEU A 193 21.27 2.70 3.52
CA LEU A 193 21.28 3.92 4.31
C LEU A 193 21.54 3.58 5.77
N SER A 194 22.59 4.18 6.32
CA SER A 194 22.78 4.24 7.77
C SER A 194 21.78 5.24 8.34
N LYS A 195 20.96 4.84 9.30
CA LYS A 195 19.98 5.70 9.97
C LYS A 195 20.71 6.91 10.59
N PRO A 196 20.42 8.14 10.14
CA PRO A 196 20.97 9.33 10.78
C PRO A 196 20.41 9.48 12.19
N VAL A 197 21.24 9.99 13.11
CA VAL A 197 20.80 10.31 14.48
C VAL A 197 19.94 11.58 14.49
N ASP A 198 20.27 12.53 13.61
CA ASP A 198 19.52 13.77 13.45
C ASP A 198 18.22 13.55 12.65
N PRO A 199 17.04 13.89 13.19
CA PRO A 199 15.77 13.70 12.49
C PRO A 199 15.67 14.48 11.16
N ALA A 200 16.30 15.66 11.06
CA ALA A 200 16.26 16.43 9.82
C ALA A 200 17.13 15.79 8.72
N GLU A 201 18.27 15.19 9.09
CA GLU A 201 19.08 14.37 8.17
C GLU A 201 18.37 13.08 7.75
N PHE A 202 17.68 12.42 8.68
CA PHE A 202 16.84 11.27 8.37
C PHE A 202 15.77 11.65 7.33
N GLU A 203 15.07 12.76 7.53
CA GLU A 203 14.06 13.27 6.60
C GLU A 203 14.64 13.57 5.22
N ARG A 204 15.78 14.27 5.15
CA ARG A 204 16.48 14.53 3.88
C ARG A 204 16.85 13.23 3.16
N SER A 205 17.30 12.23 3.91
CA SER A 205 17.71 10.92 3.37
C SER A 205 16.52 10.18 2.76
N ILE A 206 15.39 10.10 3.47
CA ILE A 206 14.17 9.46 2.96
C ILE A 206 13.64 10.19 1.72
N ASN A 207 13.56 11.52 1.76
CA ASN A 207 13.09 12.30 0.61
C ASN A 207 14.01 12.13 -0.61
N SER A 208 15.33 12.13 -0.43
CA SER A 208 16.28 11.91 -1.52
C SER A 208 16.09 10.53 -2.18
N VAL A 209 15.79 9.49 -1.39
CA VAL A 209 15.47 8.17 -1.91
C VAL A 209 14.19 8.21 -2.74
N LEU A 210 13.13 8.84 -2.24
CA LEU A 210 11.87 8.94 -2.98
C LEU A 210 12.01 9.77 -4.27
N ASP A 211 12.69 10.90 -4.23
CA ASP A 211 12.97 11.75 -5.40
C ASP A 211 13.76 11.00 -6.47
N TYR A 212 14.74 10.20 -6.07
CA TYR A 212 15.48 9.38 -7.01
C TYR A 212 14.61 8.27 -7.63
N TRP A 213 13.92 7.49 -6.80
CA TRP A 213 13.16 6.32 -7.27
C TRP A 213 11.90 6.67 -8.06
N PHE A 214 11.29 7.83 -7.79
CA PHE A 214 9.99 8.20 -8.37
C PHE A 214 10.02 9.52 -9.15
N GLY A 215 11.07 10.32 -9.04
CA GLY A 215 11.28 11.52 -9.84
C GLY A 215 12.31 11.36 -10.96
N THR A 216 13.25 10.41 -10.84
CA THR A 216 14.38 10.28 -11.78
C THR A 216 14.44 8.93 -12.49
N SER A 217 14.21 7.83 -11.78
CA SER A 217 14.36 6.48 -12.33
C SER A 217 13.05 5.91 -12.89
N ALA A 218 13.18 4.96 -13.81
CA ALA A 218 12.07 4.17 -14.31
C ALA A 218 11.96 2.88 -13.49
N LEU A 219 10.83 2.70 -12.82
CA LEU A 219 10.56 1.47 -12.07
C LEU A 219 10.04 0.37 -13.00
N PRO A 220 10.41 -0.90 -12.75
CA PRO A 220 9.84 -2.02 -13.48
C PRO A 220 8.34 -2.08 -13.22
N SER A 221 7.55 -2.08 -14.29
CA SER A 221 6.15 -2.46 -14.18
C SER A 221 6.09 -3.95 -13.87
N PRO A 222 5.27 -4.40 -12.91
CA PRO A 222 5.10 -5.83 -12.71
C PRO A 222 4.35 -6.40 -13.91
N ASP A 223 4.90 -7.47 -14.51
CA ASP A 223 4.29 -8.22 -15.61
C ASP A 223 2.95 -8.86 -15.22
#